data_AF-A0A1F8QPG4-F1
#
_entry.id   AF-A0A1F8QPG4-F1
#
_cell.length_a   1.000
_cell.length_b   1.000
_cell.length_c   1.000
_cell.angle_alpha   90.00
_cell.angle_beta   90.00
_cell.angle_gamma   90.00
#
_symmetry.space_group_name_H-M   'P 1'
#
loop_
_entity.id
_entity.type
_entity.pdbx_description
1 polymer ?
#
loop_
_entity_poly.entity_id
_entity_poly.type
_entity_poly.pdbx_seq_one_letter_code
_entity_poly.pdbx_strand_id
1 'polypeptide(L)'
;MKKSGLGDSPFFLPPEKKIEVITPPLSKTLDQKERLEKTKKEEKQKLEKSSSSDTVIPRYHDTTVSRYQDAVYELVRKAVKELGKEAATHRFTLEEKRAIADIIYTYKNNGIKTSENEIARISVNFIIEDYRENGESSILHKILKALNG
;
A
#
# COMPACT_ATOMS: atom_id res chain seq x y z
N MET A 1 43.10 2.99 -50.61
CA MET A 1 41.92 3.42 -49.82
C MET A 1 41.49 2.24 -48.96
N LYS A 2 41.70 2.29 -47.64
CA LYS A 2 41.34 1.20 -46.70
C LYS A 2 39.97 1.52 -46.09
N LYS A 3 39.04 0.57 -46.19
CA LYS A 3 37.69 0.65 -45.62
C LYS A 3 37.77 0.36 -44.11
N SER A 4 37.63 1.37 -43.27
CA SER A 4 37.35 1.19 -41.84
C SER A 4 35.84 1.06 -41.65
N GLY A 5 35.38 -0.19 -41.61
CA GLY A 5 34.00 -0.53 -41.33
C GLY A 5 33.66 -0.32 -39.84
N LEU A 6 32.36 -0.23 -39.58
CA LEU A 6 31.69 0.01 -38.29
C LEU A 6 31.96 -1.04 -37.19
N GLY A 7 32.96 -1.91 -37.35
CA GLY A 7 33.25 -3.06 -36.50
C GLY A 7 34.17 -2.78 -35.31
N ASP A 8 34.93 -1.68 -35.32
CA ASP A 8 35.93 -1.38 -34.28
C ASP A 8 35.38 -0.46 -33.17
N SER A 9 34.08 -0.55 -32.87
CA SER A 9 33.45 0.25 -31.82
C SER A 9 33.66 -0.40 -30.43
N PRO A 10 34.14 0.35 -29.43
CA PRO A 10 34.35 -0.15 -28.06
C PRO A 10 33.03 -0.52 -27.34
N PHE A 11 31.87 -0.25 -27.96
CA PHE A 11 30.57 -0.61 -27.42
C PHE A 11 30.19 -2.08 -27.60
N PHE A 12 30.87 -2.83 -28.48
CA PHE A 12 30.59 -4.25 -28.74
C PHE A 12 31.54 -5.20 -28.03
N LEU A 13 32.02 -4.85 -26.83
CA LEU A 13 32.77 -5.79 -25.99
C LEU A 13 31.79 -6.84 -25.41
N PRO A 14 32.07 -8.15 -25.54
CA PRO A 14 31.29 -9.18 -24.88
C PRO A 14 31.46 -9.08 -23.35
N PRO A 15 30.39 -9.30 -22.56
CA PRO A 15 30.48 -9.23 -21.10
C PRO A 15 31.38 -10.34 -20.56
N GLU A 16 32.35 -9.96 -19.73
CA GLU A 16 33.25 -10.88 -19.04
C GLU A 16 32.50 -11.79 -18.05
N LYS A 17 33.03 -13.01 -17.91
CA LYS A 17 32.47 -14.16 -17.21
C LYS A 17 32.11 -13.88 -15.73
N LYS A 18 30.99 -14.48 -15.31
CA LYS A 18 30.43 -14.49 -13.96
C LYS A 18 31.45 -14.95 -12.90
N ILE A 19 31.58 -14.18 -11.83
CA ILE A 19 32.24 -14.57 -10.58
C ILE A 19 31.22 -15.36 -9.77
N GLU A 20 31.54 -16.61 -9.44
CA GLU A 20 30.74 -17.46 -8.54
C GLU A 20 30.96 -17.02 -7.08
N VAL A 21 29.88 -16.61 -6.42
CA VAL A 21 29.89 -16.29 -4.99
C VAL A 21 29.66 -17.58 -4.21
N ILE A 22 30.65 -17.97 -3.42
CA ILE A 22 30.62 -19.13 -2.53
C ILE A 22 29.94 -18.70 -1.21
N THR A 23 28.78 -19.27 -0.90
CA THR A 23 28.16 -19.21 0.44
C THR A 23 28.62 -20.40 1.30
N PRO A 24 28.93 -20.20 2.60
CA PRO A 24 28.89 -21.27 3.59
C PRO A 24 27.59 -21.25 4.45
N PRO A 25 27.28 -22.37 5.15
CA PRO A 25 25.90 -22.78 5.42
C PRO A 25 25.35 -22.46 6.83
N LEU A 26 24.03 -22.54 6.88
CA LEU A 26 23.11 -22.51 8.03
C LEU A 26 23.40 -23.60 9.07
N SER A 27 23.62 -23.22 10.34
CA SER A 27 23.66 -24.13 11.49
C SER A 27 22.42 -23.97 12.39
N LYS A 28 21.82 -25.13 12.69
CA LYS A 28 20.80 -25.45 13.71
C LYS A 28 21.34 -25.07 15.12
N THR A 29 20.57 -24.93 16.21
CA THR A 29 19.79 -25.99 16.87
C THR A 29 18.91 -25.41 18.00
N LEU A 30 17.74 -26.04 18.19
CA LEU A 30 16.84 -25.97 19.35
C LEU A 30 17.40 -26.79 20.52
N ASP A 31 17.28 -26.30 21.76
CA ASP A 31 17.28 -27.09 23.00
C ASP A 31 16.36 -26.37 24.01
N GLN A 32 15.17 -26.88 24.33
CA GLN A 32 14.87 -27.86 25.40
C GLN A 32 15.27 -27.36 26.80
N LYS A 33 14.34 -26.89 27.66
CA LYS A 33 13.38 -27.65 28.49
C LYS A 33 14.04 -28.29 29.73
N GLU A 34 13.84 -27.68 30.90
CA GLU A 34 13.71 -28.32 32.25
C GLU A 34 13.38 -27.20 33.27
N ARG A 35 12.22 -27.16 33.96
CA ARG A 35 11.64 -28.03 34.99
C ARG A 35 12.24 -27.78 36.39
N LEU A 36 11.37 -27.34 37.32
CA LEU A 36 11.27 -27.67 38.76
C LEU A 36 10.33 -26.61 39.42
N GLU A 37 9.02 -26.83 39.49
CA GLU A 37 8.26 -27.52 40.57
C GLU A 37 8.38 -26.95 42.01
N LYS A 38 7.25 -26.39 42.47
CA LYS A 38 6.56 -26.60 43.77
C LYS A 38 7.21 -26.19 45.10
N THR A 39 6.56 -25.24 45.79
CA THR A 39 6.02 -25.39 47.18
C THR A 39 4.97 -24.26 47.41
N LYS A 40 3.66 -24.48 47.24
CA LYS A 40 2.58 -24.84 48.21
C LYS A 40 2.56 -24.12 49.57
N LYS A 41 1.44 -23.37 49.78
CA LYS A 41 0.57 -23.24 51.00
C LYS A 41 1.19 -22.70 52.30
N GLU A 42 0.52 -21.98 53.21
CA GLU A 42 -0.85 -21.51 53.52
C GLU A 42 -0.64 -20.44 54.63
N GLU A 43 -1.36 -19.31 54.69
CA GLU A 43 -2.45 -19.04 55.66
C GLU A 43 -2.96 -17.61 55.40
N LYS A 44 -4.22 -17.43 54.98
CA LYS A 44 -5.41 -17.13 55.82
C LYS A 44 -5.27 -15.89 56.71
N GLN A 45 -6.03 -14.84 56.35
CA GLN A 45 -7.06 -14.16 57.17
C GLN A 45 -7.48 -12.87 56.41
N LYS A 46 -8.60 -12.87 55.69
CA LYS A 46 -9.95 -12.45 56.14
C LYS A 46 -9.98 -11.00 56.66
N LEU A 47 -10.42 -10.06 55.83
CA LEU A 47 -11.30 -8.97 56.27
C LEU A 47 -12.17 -8.49 55.09
N GLU A 48 -13.46 -8.36 55.37
CA GLU A 48 -14.53 -7.92 54.49
C GLU A 48 -14.48 -6.39 54.27
N LYS A 49 -14.79 -5.90 53.07
CA LYS A 49 -16.06 -5.21 52.70
C LYS A 49 -15.88 -4.28 51.48
N SER A 50 -16.94 -4.28 50.66
CA SER A 50 -17.42 -3.22 49.76
C SER A 50 -16.46 -2.64 48.72
N SER A 51 -16.68 -3.02 47.46
CA SER A 51 -17.17 -2.06 46.46
C SER A 51 -17.59 -2.86 45.24
N SER A 52 -18.85 -2.75 44.86
CA SER A 52 -19.36 -3.18 43.57
C SER A 52 -18.67 -2.36 42.48
N SER A 53 -17.51 -2.83 42.01
CA SER A 53 -16.93 -2.34 40.76
C SER A 53 -17.76 -2.96 39.64
N ASP A 54 -18.72 -2.19 39.14
CA ASP A 54 -19.32 -2.41 37.83
C ASP A 54 -18.21 -2.17 36.80
N THR A 55 -17.38 -3.19 36.59
CA THR A 55 -16.33 -3.17 35.58
C THR A 55 -17.03 -3.31 34.24
N VAL A 56 -17.53 -2.20 33.70
CA VAL A 56 -18.00 -2.14 32.32
C VAL A 56 -16.79 -2.42 31.45
N ILE A 57 -16.67 -3.67 31.00
CA ILE A 57 -15.68 -4.07 30.00
C ILE A 57 -15.87 -3.11 28.83
N PRO A 58 -14.85 -2.31 28.44
CA PRO A 58 -14.95 -1.44 27.28
C PRO A 58 -15.30 -2.32 26.09
N ARG A 59 -16.51 -2.16 25.56
CA ARG A 59 -16.86 -2.71 24.27
C ARG A 59 -15.99 -1.95 23.29
N TYR A 60 -14.90 -2.59 22.86
CA TYR A 60 -14.20 -2.17 21.66
C TYR A 60 -15.24 -2.10 20.57
N HIS A 61 -15.65 -0.88 20.22
CA HIS A 61 -16.38 -0.64 18.99
C HIS A 61 -15.40 -1.01 17.90
N ASP A 62 -15.50 -2.26 17.44
CA ASP A 62 -14.95 -2.71 16.20
C ASP A 62 -15.36 -1.64 15.18
N THR A 63 -14.39 -0.85 14.71
CA THR A 63 -14.67 0.26 13.81
C THR A 63 -15.28 -0.36 12.58
N THR A 64 -16.59 -0.26 12.42
CA THR A 64 -17.28 -0.74 11.23
C THR A 64 -16.72 0.06 10.06
N VAL A 65 -15.78 -0.53 9.32
CA VAL A 65 -15.27 0.05 8.08
C VAL A 65 -16.49 0.37 7.23
N SER A 66 -16.61 1.63 6.80
CA SER A 66 -17.77 2.08 6.05
C SER A 66 -17.87 1.25 4.79
N ARG A 67 -18.96 0.48 4.63
CA ARG A 67 -19.25 -0.35 3.44
C ARG A 67 -19.10 0.41 2.13
N TYR A 68 -19.25 1.73 2.19
CA TYR A 68 -19.03 2.65 1.08
C TYR A 68 -17.61 2.56 0.51
N GLN A 69 -16.57 2.54 1.36
CA GLN A 69 -15.19 2.52 0.89
C GLN A 69 -14.87 1.21 0.15
N ASP A 70 -15.41 0.09 0.63
CA ASP A 70 -15.26 -1.21 -0.02
C ASP A 70 -16.00 -1.25 -1.36
N ALA A 71 -17.20 -0.66 -1.43
CA ALA A 71 -17.99 -0.57 -2.65
C ALA A 71 -17.30 0.28 -3.73
N VAL A 72 -16.84 1.49 -3.36
CA VAL A 72 -16.10 2.38 -4.27
C VAL A 72 -14.80 1.73 -4.72
N TYR A 73 -14.07 1.07 -3.82
CA TYR A 73 -12.85 0.34 -4.16
C TYR A 73 -13.10 -0.72 -5.24
N GLU A 74 -14.13 -1.55 -5.09
CA GLU A 74 -14.45 -2.59 -6.09
C GLU A 74 -14.96 -2.01 -7.41
N LEU A 75 -15.71 -0.90 -7.38
CA LEU A 75 -16.16 -0.20 -8.59
C LEU A 75 -14.98 0.38 -9.38
N VAL A 76 -14.10 1.12 -8.71
CA VAL A 76 -12.90 1.71 -9.33
C VAL A 76 -11.97 0.62 -9.87
N ARG A 77 -11.78 -0.48 -9.11
CA ARG A 77 -10.97 -1.62 -9.54
C ARG A 77 -11.51 -2.26 -10.82
N LYS A 78 -12.83 -2.41 -10.95
CA LYS A 78 -13.45 -2.94 -12.17
C LYS A 78 -13.27 -1.98 -13.35
N ALA A 79 -13.55 -0.70 -13.16
CA ALA A 79 -13.43 0.31 -14.20
C ALA A 79 -12.02 0.42 -14.77
N VAL A 80 -10.98 0.42 -13.93
CA VAL A 80 -9.58 0.58 -14.36
C VAL A 80 -9.06 -0.64 -15.15
N LYS A 81 -9.60 -1.84 -14.90
CA LYS A 81 -9.26 -3.05 -15.66
C LYS A 81 -9.77 -3.04 -17.11
N GLU A 82 -10.85 -2.32 -17.37
CA GLU A 82 -11.37 -2.20 -18.74
C GLU A 82 -10.41 -1.36 -19.60
N LEU A 83 -10.16 -1.79 -20.84
CA LEU A 83 -9.29 -1.05 -21.75
C LEU A 83 -10.01 0.20 -22.27
N GLY A 84 -9.48 1.38 -21.94
CA GLY A 84 -9.95 2.65 -22.50
C GLY A 84 -9.56 2.78 -23.97
N LYS A 85 -10.51 3.20 -24.80
CA LYS A 85 -10.29 3.44 -26.25
C LYS A 85 -10.15 4.93 -26.59
N GLU A 86 -10.56 5.79 -25.66
CA GLU A 86 -10.53 7.24 -25.82
C GLU A 86 -9.20 7.80 -25.32
N ALA A 87 -8.51 8.58 -26.15
CA ALA A 87 -7.32 9.30 -25.75
C ALA A 87 -7.73 10.52 -24.89
N ALA A 88 -7.10 10.68 -23.73
CA ALA A 88 -7.26 11.86 -22.89
C ALA A 88 -5.90 12.53 -22.70
N THR A 89 -5.83 13.85 -22.92
CA THR A 89 -4.62 14.65 -22.64
C THR A 89 -4.94 15.61 -21.52
N HIS A 90 -4.16 15.54 -20.44
CA HIS A 90 -4.29 16.42 -19.28
C HIS A 90 -3.02 17.26 -19.14
N ARG A 91 -3.18 18.52 -18.73
CA ARG A 91 -2.05 19.39 -18.41
C ARG A 91 -1.81 19.31 -16.91
N PHE A 92 -0.72 18.64 -16.54
CA PHE A 92 -0.23 18.63 -15.17
C PHE A 92 0.79 19.74 -14.96
N THR A 93 0.78 20.32 -13.77
CA THR A 93 1.89 21.14 -13.28
C THR A 93 3.13 20.26 -13.05
N LEU A 94 4.29 20.89 -12.90
CA LEU A 94 5.53 20.17 -12.59
C LEU A 94 5.44 19.44 -11.24
N GLU A 95 4.78 20.05 -10.26
CA GLU A 95 4.62 19.48 -8.91
C GLU A 95 3.71 18.25 -8.94
N GLU A 96 2.58 18.33 -9.63
CA GLU A 96 1.68 17.20 -9.82
C GLU A 96 2.39 16.03 -10.51
N LYS A 97 3.19 16.33 -11.56
CA LYS A 97 3.93 15.31 -12.28
C LYS A 97 4.97 14.60 -11.40
N ARG A 98 5.66 15.35 -10.54
CA ARG A 98 6.61 14.80 -9.57
C ARG A 98 5.91 13.93 -8.54
N ALA A 99 4.80 14.41 -7.97
CA ALA A 99 4.01 13.63 -7.01
C ALA A 99 3.53 12.30 -7.62
N ILE A 100 3.06 12.31 -8.86
CA ILE A 100 2.66 11.07 -9.57
C ILE A 100 3.87 10.14 -9.76
N ALA A 101 5.03 10.68 -10.17
CA ALA A 101 6.24 9.88 -10.35
C ALA A 101 6.71 9.22 -9.04
N ASP A 102 6.64 9.93 -7.92
CA ASP A 102 6.99 9.42 -6.60
C ASP A 102 6.06 8.29 -6.15
N ILE A 103 4.75 8.43 -6.43
CA ILE A 103 3.76 7.36 -6.20
C ILE A 103 4.13 6.12 -7.02
N ILE A 104 4.39 6.28 -8.32
CA ILE A 104 4.77 5.17 -9.21
C ILE A 104 6.04 4.48 -8.71
N TYR A 105 7.05 5.26 -8.31
CA TYR A 105 8.30 4.74 -7.78
C TYR A 105 8.09 3.93 -6.49
N THR A 106 7.26 4.44 -5.58
CA THR A 106 6.92 3.76 -4.33
C THR A 106 6.28 2.41 -4.58
N TYR A 107 5.27 2.34 -5.47
CA TYR A 107 4.63 1.07 -5.83
C TYR A 107 5.57 0.11 -6.55
N LYS A 108 6.43 0.63 -7.43
CA LYS A 108 7.44 -0.17 -8.13
C LYS A 108 8.41 -0.84 -7.16
N ASN A 109 8.86 -0.13 -6.13
CA ASN A 109 9.73 -0.70 -5.09
C ASN A 109 9.02 -1.80 -4.29
N ASN A 110 7.70 -1.75 -4.19
CA ASN A 110 6.87 -2.80 -3.59
C ASN A 110 6.52 -3.93 -4.57
N GLY A 111 7.11 -3.97 -5.76
CA GLY A 111 6.86 -4.99 -6.79
C GLY A 111 5.57 -4.79 -7.58
N ILE A 112 4.86 -3.67 -7.39
CA ILE A 112 3.61 -3.34 -8.08
C ILE A 112 3.92 -2.44 -9.26
N LYS A 113 3.62 -2.92 -10.47
CA LYS A 113 3.73 -2.10 -11.69
C LYS A 113 2.47 -1.26 -11.83
N THR A 114 2.66 0.04 -11.99
CA THR A 114 1.60 0.99 -12.28
C THR A 114 2.13 2.09 -13.21
N SER A 115 1.22 2.89 -13.75
CA SER A 115 1.49 3.95 -14.70
C SER A 115 0.70 5.20 -14.34
N GLU A 116 1.15 6.34 -14.86
CA GLU A 116 0.42 7.61 -14.72
C GLU A 116 -1.01 7.50 -15.25
N ASN A 117 -1.21 6.78 -16.36
CA ASN A 117 -2.53 6.57 -16.92
C ASN A 117 -3.45 5.78 -15.96
N GLU A 118 -2.93 4.75 -15.30
CA GLU A 118 -3.71 4.01 -14.29
C GLU A 118 -4.04 4.89 -13.09
N ILE A 119 -3.09 5.68 -12.58
CA ILE A 119 -3.32 6.62 -11.48
C ILE A 119 -4.40 7.64 -11.87
N ALA A 120 -4.30 8.25 -13.06
CA ALA A 120 -5.28 9.21 -13.54
C ALA A 120 -6.68 8.58 -13.65
N ARG A 121 -6.78 7.34 -14.16
CA ARG A 121 -8.07 6.62 -14.24
C ARG A 121 -8.62 6.31 -12.85
N ILE A 122 -7.79 5.93 -11.88
CA ILE A 122 -8.21 5.71 -10.49
C ILE A 122 -8.78 7.02 -9.92
N SER A 123 -8.06 8.13 -10.05
CA SER A 123 -8.49 9.44 -9.54
C SER A 123 -9.81 9.90 -10.16
N VAL A 124 -9.96 9.79 -11.48
CA VAL A 124 -11.18 10.20 -12.18
C VAL A 124 -12.37 9.34 -11.76
N ASN A 125 -12.22 8.00 -11.74
CA ASN A 125 -13.32 7.12 -11.33
C ASN A 125 -13.71 7.32 -9.86
N PHE A 126 -12.74 7.54 -8.98
CA PHE A 126 -13.02 7.85 -7.57
C PHE A 126 -13.88 9.11 -7.44
N ILE A 127 -13.52 10.19 -8.14
CA ILE A 127 -14.27 11.45 -8.12
C ILE A 127 -15.69 11.28 -8.69
N ILE A 128 -15.85 10.49 -9.76
CA ILE A 128 -17.16 10.20 -10.36
C ILE A 128 -18.06 9.44 -9.38
N GLU A 129 -17.54 8.39 -8.75
CA GLU A 129 -18.33 7.59 -7.80
C GLU A 129 -18.66 8.37 -6.53
N ASP A 130 -17.72 9.17 -6.01
CA ASP A 130 -18.00 10.09 -4.90
C ASP A 130 -19.12 11.08 -5.25
N TYR A 131 -19.11 11.66 -6.46
CA TYR A 131 -20.18 12.55 -6.89
C TYR A 131 -21.52 11.83 -7.05
N ARG A 132 -21.54 10.61 -7.59
CA ARG A 132 -22.77 9.84 -7.78
C ARG A 132 -23.46 9.50 -6.47
N GLU A 133 -22.69 9.15 -5.45
CA GLU A 133 -23.25 8.77 -4.15
C GLU A 133 -23.57 9.98 -3.27
N ASN A 134 -22.70 11.00 -3.27
CA ASN A 134 -22.79 12.12 -2.33
C ASN A 134 -23.36 13.41 -2.92
N GLY A 135 -23.49 13.53 -4.25
CA GLY A 135 -24.03 14.70 -4.92
C GLY A 135 -23.33 16.01 -4.50
N GLU A 136 -24.07 16.96 -3.95
CA GLU A 136 -23.53 18.25 -3.48
C GLU A 136 -22.58 18.11 -2.28
N SER A 137 -22.65 16.99 -1.56
CA SER A 137 -21.74 16.72 -0.45
C SER A 137 -20.41 16.07 -0.88
N SER A 138 -20.26 15.75 -2.17
CA SER A 138 -19.03 15.20 -2.75
C SER A 138 -17.85 16.19 -2.70
N ILE A 139 -16.64 15.64 -2.77
CA ILE A 139 -15.42 16.44 -2.84
C ILE A 139 -15.39 17.30 -4.11
N LEU A 140 -15.90 16.76 -5.23
CA LEU A 140 -15.98 17.49 -6.50
C LEU A 140 -16.84 18.74 -6.37
N HIS A 141 -18.07 18.60 -5.88
CA HIS A 141 -18.98 19.73 -5.74
C HIS A 141 -18.40 20.80 -4.81
N LYS A 142 -17.83 20.38 -3.67
CA LYS A 142 -17.21 21.29 -2.70
C LYS A 142 -16.04 22.07 -3.30
N ILE A 143 -15.14 21.42 -4.02
CA ILE A 143 -14.00 22.07 -4.68
C ILE A 143 -14.50 23.02 -5.77
N LEU A 144 -15.42 22.59 -6.64
CA LEU A 144 -15.95 23.44 -7.70
C LEU A 144 -16.68 24.66 -7.14
N LYS A 145 -17.43 24.50 -6.06
CA LYS A 145 -18.09 25.61 -5.36
C LYS A 145 -17.08 26.58 -4.75
N ALA A 146 -15.97 26.09 -4.18
CA ALA A 146 -14.92 26.94 -3.63
C ALA A 146 -14.11 27.69 -4.70
N LEU A 147 -14.02 27.15 -5.92
CA LEU A 147 -13.32 27.79 -7.04
C LEU A 147 -14.17 28.82 -7.79
N ASN A 148 -15.50 28.67 -7.79
CA ASN A 148 -16.43 29.51 -8.56
C ASN A 148 -17.40 30.33 -7.69
N GLY A 149 -17.29 30.22 -6.37
CA GLY A 149 -18.17 30.87 -5.39
C GLY A 149 -17.63 32.17 -4.83
#